data_AF-A0A7C6DQE1-F1
#
_entry.id   AF-A0A7C6DQE1-F1
#
_cell.length_a   1.000
_cell.length_b   1.000
_cell.length_c   1.000
_cell.angle_alpha   90.00
_cell.angle_beta   90.00
_cell.angle_gamma   90.00
#
_symmetry.space_group_name_H-M   'P 1'
#
loop_
_entity.id
_entity.type
_entity.pdbx_description
1 polymer ?
#
loop_
_entity_poly.entity_id
_entity_poly.type
_entity_poly.pdbx_seq_one_letter_code
_entity_poly.pdbx_strand_id
1 'polypeptide(L)'
;PGILGVFSPILIGFLFGADALGALLGGVILVGQLLAVYMANTGGLWDNAKKKIEEGFLGGKGTEYHKAAVVGDTVGDPLKDTTGPAINPLIKVINLVALLLAPVLATLESLNPSIRFAVVLISLIILSIAVYISNKGSLLDTPEAQEELKKHSQKSMGLAKEEVKA
;
A
#
# COMPACT_ATOMS: atom_id res chain seq x y z
N PRO A 1 -3.28 -6.13 -2.40
CA PRO A 1 -2.41 -6.00 -1.20
C PRO A 1 -2.82 -6.94 -0.04
N GLY A 2 -4.10 -7.03 0.34
CA GLY A 2 -4.55 -7.86 1.48
C GLY A 2 -4.23 -9.36 1.37
N ILE A 3 -4.39 -9.96 0.18
CA ILE A 3 -4.04 -11.37 -0.07
C ILE A 3 -2.56 -11.63 0.23
N LEU A 4 -1.66 -10.73 -0.18
CA LEU A 4 -0.23 -10.84 0.15
C LEU A 4 -0.01 -10.77 1.66
N GLY A 5 -0.67 -9.85 2.36
CA GLY A 5 -0.55 -9.73 3.82
C GLY A 5 -1.01 -10.98 4.59
N VAL A 6 -2.02 -11.69 4.09
CA VAL A 6 -2.53 -12.92 4.74
C VAL A 6 -1.66 -14.13 4.41
N PHE A 7 -1.32 -14.32 3.13
CA PHE A 7 -0.64 -15.54 2.70
C PHE A 7 0.89 -15.51 2.89
N SER A 8 1.51 -14.33 3.00
CA SER A 8 2.96 -14.23 3.26
C SER A 8 3.40 -14.88 4.59
N PRO A 9 2.78 -14.57 5.76
CA PRO A 9 3.16 -15.24 7.01
C PRO A 9 2.85 -16.73 7.01
N ILE A 10 1.79 -17.18 6.31
CA ILE A 10 1.49 -18.61 6.12
C ILE A 10 2.64 -19.29 5.35
N LEU A 11 3.04 -18.71 4.23
CA LEU A 11 4.10 -19.27 3.40
C LEU A 11 5.43 -19.33 4.15
N ILE A 12 5.84 -18.24 4.81
CA ILE A 12 7.11 -18.18 5.55
C ILE A 12 7.10 -19.10 6.76
N GLY A 13 6.01 -19.11 7.53
CA GLY A 13 5.90 -19.96 8.72
C GLY A 13 5.97 -21.45 8.41
N PHE A 14 5.27 -21.91 7.36
CA PHE A 14 5.29 -23.32 6.97
C PHE A 14 6.52 -23.71 6.15
N LEU A 15 7.21 -22.79 5.48
CA LEU A 15 8.48 -23.10 4.79
C LEU A 15 9.66 -23.12 5.75
N PHE A 16 9.83 -22.05 6.54
CA PHE A 16 11.06 -21.78 7.27
C PHE A 16 10.91 -21.91 8.79
N GLY A 17 9.69 -22.06 9.31
CA GLY A 17 9.42 -22.25 10.74
C GLY A 17 9.18 -20.95 11.51
N ALA A 18 9.06 -21.08 12.83
CA ALA A 18 8.67 -19.98 13.73
C ALA A 18 9.74 -18.88 13.83
N ASP A 19 11.03 -19.22 13.79
CA ASP A 19 12.12 -18.25 13.87
C ASP A 19 12.10 -17.26 12.70
N ALA A 20 11.91 -17.78 11.48
CA ALA A 20 11.79 -16.98 10.26
C ALA A 20 10.51 -16.13 10.26
N LEU A 21 9.43 -16.63 10.85
CA LEU A 21 8.19 -15.86 11.04
C LEU A 21 8.42 -14.69 12.01
N GLY A 22 9.20 -14.90 13.07
CA GLY A 22 9.63 -13.83 13.99
C GLY A 22 10.47 -12.76 13.28
N ALA A 23 11.42 -13.17 12.44
CA ALA A 23 12.23 -12.25 11.64
C ALA A 23 11.37 -11.44 10.64
N LEU A 24 10.39 -12.09 9.99
CA LEU A 24 9.44 -11.43 9.10
C LEU A 24 8.64 -10.35 9.85
N LEU A 25 8.15 -10.66 11.05
CA LEU A 25 7.39 -9.73 11.88
C LEU A 25 8.21 -8.50 12.27
N GLY A 26 9.43 -8.72 12.78
CA GLY A 26 10.34 -7.63 13.11
C GLY A 26 10.62 -6.73 11.91
N GLY A 27 10.90 -7.32 10.75
CA GLY A 27 11.16 -6.58 9.51
C GLY A 27 9.95 -5.78 9.02
N VAL A 28 8.76 -6.39 8.97
CA VAL A 28 7.53 -5.74 8.50
C VAL A 28 7.15 -4.57 9.41
N ILE A 29 7.27 -4.71 10.72
CA ILE A 29 6.97 -3.63 11.67
C ILE A 29 7.97 -2.48 11.49
N LEU A 30 9.27 -2.77 11.51
CA LEU A 30 10.31 -1.74 11.42
C LEU A 30 10.24 -0.97 10.11
N VAL A 31 10.26 -1.68 8.97
CA VAL A 31 10.27 -1.05 7.64
C VAL A 31 8.92 -0.40 7.36
N GLY A 32 7.82 -1.10 7.66
CA GLY A 32 6.47 -0.60 7.40
C GLY A 32 6.16 0.66 8.20
N GLN A 33 6.50 0.71 9.48
CA GLN A 33 6.25 1.89 10.31
C GLN A 33 7.05 3.10 9.83
N LEU A 34 8.33 2.93 9.51
CA LEU A 34 9.16 4.00 8.98
C LEU A 34 8.63 4.50 7.62
N LEU A 35 8.19 3.58 6.76
CA LEU A 35 7.64 3.93 5.46
C LEU A 35 6.30 4.68 5.57
N ALA A 36 5.42 4.26 6.49
CA ALA A 36 4.14 4.93 6.73
C ALA A 36 4.34 6.39 7.16
N VAL A 37 5.27 6.62 8.09
CA VAL A 37 5.62 7.97 8.56
C VAL A 37 6.25 8.80 7.44
N TYR A 38 7.16 8.21 6.66
CA TYR A 38 7.78 8.87 5.51
C TYR A 38 6.72 9.34 4.50
N MET A 39 5.79 8.47 4.12
CA MET A 39 4.74 8.77 3.14
C MET A 39 3.80 9.87 3.63
N ALA A 40 3.35 9.80 4.89
CA ALA A 40 2.48 10.80 5.49
C ALA A 40 3.18 12.18 5.56
N ASN A 41 4.43 12.22 6.03
CA ASN A 41 5.18 13.45 6.16
C ASN A 41 5.50 14.08 4.80
N THR A 42 5.96 13.27 3.83
CA THR A 42 6.35 13.78 2.51
C THR A 42 5.14 14.36 1.78
N GLY A 43 4.01 13.64 1.73
CA GLY A 43 2.82 14.16 1.07
C GLY A 43 2.22 15.38 1.78
N GLY A 44 2.23 15.40 3.12
CA GLY A 44 1.79 16.59 3.88
C GLY A 44 2.69 17.81 3.69
N LEU A 45 4.01 17.61 3.56
CA LEU A 45 4.95 18.71 3.27
C LEU A 45 4.73 19.29 1.88
N TRP A 46 4.49 18.45 0.86
CA TRP A 46 4.22 18.93 -0.49
C TRP A 46 2.88 19.69 -0.60
N ASP A 47 1.83 19.22 0.09
CA ASP A 47 0.56 19.96 0.18
C ASP A 47 0.73 21.32 0.87
N ASN A 48 1.44 21.34 2.00
CA ASN A 48 1.70 22.58 2.74
C ASN A 48 2.59 23.54 1.95
N ALA A 49 3.57 23.04 1.19
CA ALA A 49 4.40 23.87 0.32
C ALA A 49 3.58 24.53 -0.80
N LYS A 50 2.66 23.77 -1.42
CA LYS A 50 1.72 24.30 -2.41
C LYS A 50 0.86 25.41 -1.82
N LYS A 51 0.19 25.15 -0.69
CA LYS A 51 -0.64 26.14 0.02
C LYS A 51 0.13 27.41 0.38
N LYS A 52 1.38 27.28 0.82
CA LYS A 52 2.22 28.43 1.15
C LYS A 52 2.57 29.29 -0.07
N ILE A 53 2.75 28.69 -1.23
CA ILE A 53 2.93 29.42 -2.49
C ILE A 53 1.62 30.07 -2.92
N GLU A 54 0.48 29.40 -2.74
CA GLU A 54 -0.84 29.97 -3.02
C GLU A 54 -1.15 31.21 -2.15
N GLU A 55 -0.64 31.26 -0.92
CA GLU A 55 -0.72 32.42 -0.01
C GLU A 55 0.15 33.63 -0.43
N GLY A 56 0.93 33.51 -1.51
CA GLY A 56 1.75 34.61 -2.06
C GLY A 56 3.26 34.44 -1.90
N PHE A 57 3.72 33.36 -1.26
CA PHE A 57 5.15 33.04 -1.23
C PHE A 57 5.65 32.71 -2.65
N LEU A 58 6.86 33.16 -3.01
CA LEU A 58 7.44 32.97 -4.36
C LEU A 58 6.57 33.48 -5.52
N GLY A 59 5.78 34.53 -5.29
CA GLY A 59 5.02 35.21 -6.35
C GLY A 59 3.60 34.71 -6.53
N GLY A 60 3.13 33.77 -5.71
CA GLY A 60 1.72 33.40 -5.70
C GLY A 60 1.33 32.39 -6.77
N LYS A 61 0.01 32.27 -6.95
CA LYS A 61 -0.60 31.39 -7.95
C LYS A 61 -0.25 31.78 -9.38
N GLY A 62 -0.26 30.77 -10.26
CA GLY A 62 0.03 30.94 -11.69
C GLY A 62 1.53 31.05 -12.03
N THR A 63 2.42 31.15 -11.04
CA THR A 63 3.87 31.12 -11.24
C THR A 63 4.39 29.73 -11.61
N GLU A 64 5.61 29.65 -12.15
CA GLU A 64 6.29 28.36 -12.40
C GLU A 64 6.55 27.59 -11.09
N TYR A 65 6.78 28.29 -9.98
CA TYR A 65 6.92 27.68 -8.64
C TYR A 65 5.62 27.05 -8.16
N HIS A 66 4.49 27.71 -8.41
CA HIS A 66 3.16 27.16 -8.11
C HIS A 66 2.89 25.89 -8.92
N LYS A 67 3.17 25.88 -10.23
CA LYS A 67 3.02 24.69 -11.07
C LYS A 67 3.87 23.52 -10.57
N ALA A 68 5.13 23.78 -10.19
CA ALA A 68 6.01 22.75 -9.65
C ALA A 68 5.47 22.17 -8.32
N ALA A 69 4.94 23.02 -7.45
CA ALA A 69 4.34 22.59 -6.18
C ALA A 69 3.06 21.77 -6.38
N VAL A 70 2.22 22.12 -7.36
CA VAL A 70 1.04 21.32 -7.74
C VAL A 70 1.44 19.92 -8.20
N VAL A 71 2.51 19.79 -8.99
CA VAL A 71 3.03 18.46 -9.39
C VAL A 71 3.51 17.68 -8.17
N GLY A 72 4.21 18.33 -7.24
CA GLY A 72 4.64 17.72 -5.97
C GLY A 72 3.48 17.19 -5.14
N ASP A 73 2.42 17.98 -4.96
CA ASP A 73 1.22 17.57 -4.23
C ASP A 73 0.47 16.44 -4.95
N THR A 74 0.41 16.46 -6.29
CA THR A 74 -0.21 15.37 -7.08
C THR A 74 0.50 14.03 -6.86
N VAL A 75 1.83 14.04 -6.69
CA VAL A 75 2.61 12.84 -6.33
C VAL A 75 2.44 12.50 -4.85
N GLY A 76 2.24 13.49 -4.00
CA GLY A 76 2.04 13.37 -2.56
C GLY A 76 0.67 12.83 -2.14
N ASP A 77 -0.39 13.11 -2.89
CA ASP A 77 -1.76 12.69 -2.57
C ASP A 77 -1.90 11.16 -2.41
N PRO A 78 -1.42 10.32 -3.35
CA PRO A 78 -1.42 8.87 -3.14
C PRO A 78 -0.59 8.43 -1.92
N LEU A 79 0.45 9.16 -1.56
CA LEU A 79 1.30 8.82 -0.42
C LEU A 79 0.61 9.14 0.91
N LYS A 80 0.04 10.34 1.06
CA LYS A 80 -0.58 10.79 2.32
C LYS A 80 -1.99 10.24 2.54
N ASP A 81 -2.79 10.09 1.47
CA ASP A 81 -4.22 9.78 1.60
C ASP A 81 -4.54 8.30 1.35
N THR A 82 -3.67 7.57 0.65
CA THR A 82 -3.90 6.16 0.32
C THR A 82 -2.87 5.25 0.96
N THR A 83 -1.61 5.39 0.56
CA THR A 83 -0.58 4.38 0.84
C THR A 83 -0.08 4.47 2.29
N GLY A 84 0.22 5.68 2.79
CA GLY A 84 0.67 5.91 4.16
C GLY A 84 -0.31 5.39 5.21
N PRO A 85 -1.60 5.79 5.17
CA PRO A 85 -2.60 5.28 6.09
C PRO A 85 -2.87 3.77 5.94
N ALA A 86 -2.77 3.21 4.74
CA ALA A 86 -3.05 1.79 4.48
C ALA A 86 -1.97 0.83 5.00
N ILE A 87 -0.73 1.29 5.19
CA ILE A 87 0.35 0.45 5.71
C ILE A 87 0.07 0.01 7.16
N ASN A 88 -0.50 0.88 8.00
CA ASN A 88 -0.74 0.58 9.42
C ASN A 88 -1.72 -0.61 9.62
N PRO A 89 -2.89 -0.65 8.96
CA PRO A 89 -3.75 -1.83 8.94
C PRO A 89 -3.08 -3.06 8.33
N LEU A 90 -2.27 -2.90 7.27
CA LEU A 90 -1.59 -4.02 6.63
C LEU A 90 -0.62 -4.73 7.59
N ILE A 91 0.19 -3.96 8.32
CA ILE A 91 1.08 -4.49 9.37
C ILE A 91 0.26 -5.24 10.42
N LYS A 92 -0.88 -4.67 10.86
CA LYS A 92 -1.75 -5.31 11.85
C LYS A 92 -2.29 -6.66 11.37
N VAL A 93 -2.69 -6.77 10.11
CA VAL A 93 -3.18 -8.04 9.54
C VAL A 93 -2.06 -9.07 9.46
N ILE A 94 -0.87 -8.69 8.98
CA ILE A 94 0.29 -9.59 8.91
C ILE A 94 0.65 -10.11 10.31
N ASN A 95 0.71 -9.19 11.29
CA ASN A 95 1.04 -9.53 12.68
C ASN A 95 -0.01 -10.46 13.30
N LEU A 96 -1.29 -10.19 13.07
CA LEU A 96 -2.37 -11.02 13.55
C LEU A 96 -2.26 -12.45 13.01
N VAL A 97 -2.11 -12.60 11.68
CA VAL A 97 -2.02 -13.92 11.05
C VAL A 97 -0.78 -14.67 11.56
N ALA A 98 0.37 -14.01 11.64
CA ALA A 98 1.59 -14.65 12.13
C ALA A 98 1.47 -15.12 13.60
N LEU A 99 0.86 -14.31 14.48
CA LEU A 99 0.65 -14.71 15.88
C LEU A 99 -0.32 -15.88 16.01
N LEU A 100 -1.35 -15.96 15.16
CA LEU A 100 -2.25 -17.12 15.12
C LEU A 100 -1.54 -18.38 14.61
N LEU A 101 -0.55 -18.23 13.74
CA LEU A 101 0.25 -19.34 13.22
C LEU A 101 1.31 -19.84 14.20
N ALA A 102 1.81 -19.00 15.11
CA ALA A 102 2.86 -19.40 16.05
C ALA A 102 2.52 -20.68 16.87
N PRO A 103 1.36 -20.79 17.57
CA PRO A 103 1.01 -22.02 18.30
C PRO A 103 0.73 -23.20 17.37
N VAL A 104 0.22 -22.93 16.17
CA VAL A 104 0.05 -23.94 15.13
C VAL A 104 1.43 -24.53 14.81
N LEU A 105 2.39 -23.73 14.35
CA LEU A 105 3.73 -24.22 14.01
C LEU A 105 4.43 -24.96 15.16
N ALA A 106 4.30 -24.48 16.40
CA ALA A 106 4.85 -25.16 17.58
C ALA A 106 4.24 -26.55 17.83
N THR A 107 2.95 -26.73 17.54
CA THR A 107 2.28 -28.05 17.66
C THR A 107 2.51 -28.92 16.43
N LEU A 108 2.69 -28.33 15.24
CA LEU A 108 2.90 -29.04 13.98
C LEU A 108 4.34 -29.53 13.76
N GLU A 109 5.31 -29.22 14.62
CA GLU A 109 6.64 -29.88 14.57
C GLU A 109 6.53 -31.41 14.68
N SER A 110 5.43 -31.91 15.26
CA SER A 110 5.11 -33.33 15.38
C SER A 110 4.33 -33.94 14.20
N LEU A 111 3.96 -33.15 13.19
CA LEU A 111 3.12 -33.59 12.07
C LEU A 111 3.90 -34.14 10.88
N ASN A 112 3.22 -35.03 10.14
CA ASN A 112 3.73 -35.64 8.92
C ASN A 112 4.20 -34.57 7.90
N PRO A 113 5.43 -34.66 7.38
CA PRO A 113 5.97 -33.72 6.38
C PRO A 113 5.02 -33.48 5.20
N SER A 114 4.25 -34.49 4.79
CA SER A 114 3.27 -34.41 3.71
C SER A 114 2.22 -33.32 3.90
N ILE A 115 1.75 -33.09 5.13
CA ILE A 115 0.73 -32.07 5.43
C ILE A 115 1.34 -30.67 5.30
N ARG A 116 2.58 -30.49 5.77
CA ARG A 116 3.34 -29.25 5.62
C ARG A 116 3.54 -28.90 4.14
N PHE A 117 3.94 -29.87 3.32
CA PHE A 117 4.08 -29.68 1.87
C PHE A 117 2.75 -29.35 1.18
N ALA A 118 1.65 -29.99 1.59
CA ALA A 118 0.32 -29.69 1.05
C ALA A 118 -0.10 -28.23 1.33
N VAL A 119 0.07 -27.75 2.56
CA VAL A 119 -0.27 -26.36 2.94
C VAL A 119 0.58 -25.35 2.16
N VAL A 120 1.87 -25.62 2.00
CA VAL A 120 2.79 -24.77 1.20
C VAL A 120 2.34 -24.72 -0.26
N LEU A 121 2.06 -25.87 -0.87
CA LEU A 121 1.60 -25.94 -2.27
C LEU A 121 0.29 -25.18 -2.49
N ILE A 122 -0.69 -25.37 -1.60
CA ILE A 122 -1.98 -24.65 -1.67
C ILE A 122 -1.74 -23.15 -1.55
N SER A 123 -0.90 -22.71 -0.61
CA SER A 123 -0.58 -21.29 -0.42
C SER A 123 0.12 -20.69 -1.64
N LEU A 124 1.06 -21.41 -2.24
CA LEU A 124 1.74 -21.00 -3.46
C LEU A 124 0.80 -20.93 -4.67
N ILE A 125 -0.13 -21.88 -4.82
CA ILE A 125 -1.12 -21.88 -5.88
C ILE A 125 -2.04 -20.67 -5.73
N ILE A 126 -2.56 -20.41 -4.52
CA ILE A 126 -3.44 -19.27 -4.26
C ILE A 126 -2.70 -17.95 -4.53
N LEU A 127 -1.45 -17.82 -4.08
CA LEU A 127 -0.63 -16.63 -4.35
C LEU A 127 -0.35 -16.46 -5.84
N SER A 128 0.00 -17.54 -6.54
CA SER A 128 0.28 -17.49 -7.98
C SER A 128 -0.95 -17.12 -8.79
N ILE A 129 -2.12 -17.67 -8.45
CA ILE A 129 -3.41 -17.30 -9.06
C ILE A 129 -3.75 -15.85 -8.73
N ALA A 130 -3.59 -15.41 -7.49
CA ALA A 130 -3.87 -14.03 -7.09
C ALA A 130 -2.97 -13.02 -7.82
N VAL A 131 -1.67 -13.33 -7.97
CA VAL A 131 -0.73 -12.50 -8.73
C VAL A 131 -1.07 -12.52 -10.22
N TYR A 132 -1.41 -13.69 -10.76
CA TYR A 132 -1.78 -13.83 -12.17
C TYR A 132 -3.07 -13.07 -12.51
N ILE A 133 -4.09 -13.13 -11.65
CA ILE A 133 -5.32 -12.34 -11.79
C ILE A 133 -5.02 -10.86 -11.60
N SER A 134 -4.17 -10.49 -10.62
CA SER A 134 -3.75 -9.10 -10.41
C SER A 134 -3.05 -8.50 -11.64
N ASN A 135 -2.31 -9.31 -12.39
CA ASN A 135 -1.64 -8.88 -13.63
C ASN A 135 -2.60 -8.76 -14.83
N LYS A 136 -3.86 -9.22 -14.72
CA LYS A 136 -4.86 -9.15 -15.81
C LYS A 136 -5.78 -7.93 -15.75
N GLY A 137 -5.57 -7.03 -14.78
CA GLY A 137 -6.28 -5.76 -14.72
C GLY A 137 -6.97 -5.56 -13.37
N SER A 138 -6.82 -4.35 -12.85
CA SER A 138 -7.56 -3.86 -11.69
C SER A 138 -9.05 -3.82 -12.01
N LEU A 139 -9.94 -3.87 -11.01
CA LEU A 139 -11.37 -3.59 -11.23
C LEU A 139 -11.61 -2.21 -11.87
N LEU A 140 -10.61 -1.33 -11.78
CA LEU A 140 -10.55 -0.01 -12.41
C LEU A 140 -10.24 -0.04 -13.91
N ASP A 141 -9.79 -1.17 -14.46
CA ASP A 141 -9.57 -1.36 -15.90
C ASP A 141 -10.84 -1.81 -16.64
N THR A 142 -11.95 -1.97 -15.92
CA THR A 142 -13.26 -2.12 -16.57
C THR A 142 -13.60 -0.82 -17.32
N PRO A 143 -14.19 -0.90 -18.54
CA PRO A 143 -14.55 0.28 -19.32
C PRO A 143 -15.41 1.28 -18.52
N GLU A 144 -16.28 0.75 -17.66
CA GLU A 144 -17.18 1.51 -16.78
C GLU A 144 -16.42 2.28 -15.70
N ALA A 145 -15.47 1.64 -15.01
CA ALA A 145 -14.65 2.30 -14.00
C ALA A 145 -13.71 3.34 -14.62
N GLN A 146 -13.20 3.10 -15.83
CA GLN A 146 -12.42 4.10 -16.57
C GLN A 146 -13.27 5.30 -17.01
N GLU A 147 -14.54 5.09 -17.37
CA GLU A 147 -15.45 6.17 -17.72
C GLU A 147 -15.80 7.01 -16.48
N GLU A 148 -16.08 6.38 -15.34
CA GLU A 148 -16.30 7.10 -14.08
C GLU A 148 -15.04 7.84 -13.60
N LEU A 149 -13.86 7.21 -13.67
CA LEU A 149 -12.58 7.86 -13.36
C LEU A 149 -12.30 9.03 -14.29
N LYS A 150 -12.60 8.90 -15.59
CA LYS A 150 -12.45 10.02 -16.54
C LYS A 150 -13.42 11.16 -16.22
N LYS A 151 -14.68 10.87 -15.88
CA LYS A 151 -15.66 11.88 -15.46
C LYS A 151 -15.20 12.58 -14.17
N HIS A 152 -14.72 11.82 -13.19
CA HIS A 152 -14.21 12.38 -11.93
C HIS A 152 -12.92 13.19 -12.14
N SER A 153 -12.00 12.68 -12.96
CA SER A 153 -10.72 13.33 -13.29
C SER A 153 -10.92 14.59 -14.15
N GLN A 154 -11.88 14.60 -15.08
CA GLN A 154 -12.24 15.81 -15.82
C GLN A 154 -12.87 16.87 -14.92
N LYS A 155 -13.72 16.46 -13.97
CA LYS A 155 -14.29 17.35 -12.97
C LYS A 155 -13.22 17.93 -12.06
N SER A 156 -12.30 17.11 -11.55
CA SER A 156 -11.20 17.58 -10.70
C SER A 156 -10.16 18.41 -11.46
N MET A 157 -9.84 18.08 -12.72
CA MET A 157 -9.00 18.93 -13.57
C MET A 157 -9.67 20.26 -13.93
N GLY A 158 -10.99 20.29 -14.08
CA GLY A 158 -11.76 21.52 -14.26
C GLY A 158 -11.61 22.44 -13.06
N LEU A 159 -11.81 21.88 -11.86
CA LEU A 159 -11.60 22.58 -10.59
C LEU A 159 -10.15 23.03 -10.42
N ALA A 160 -9.17 22.18 -10.71
CA ALA A 160 -7.75 22.53 -10.63
C ALA A 160 -7.37 23.66 -11.62
N LYS A 161 -7.97 23.68 -12.82
CA LYS A 161 -7.77 24.77 -13.79
C LYS A 161 -8.42 26.08 -13.34
N GLU A 162 -9.53 26.02 -12.61
CA GLU A 162 -10.13 27.19 -11.97
C GLU A 162 -9.28 27.68 -10.80
N GLU A 163 -8.77 26.78 -9.97
CA GLU A 163 -7.86 27.09 -8.84
C GLU A 163 -6.51 27.66 -9.29
N VAL A 164 -6.03 27.28 -10.48
CA VAL A 164 -4.80 27.84 -11.09
C VAL A 164 -5.05 29.23 -11.70
N LYS A 165 -6.29 29.55 -12.09
CA LYS A 165 -6.66 30.84 -12.70
C LYS A 165 -7.10 31.89 -11.67
N ALA A 166 -7.60 31.47 -10.51
CA ALA A 166 -8.05 32.33 -9.41
C ALA A 166 -6.96 32.51 -8.37
#